data_AF-A0A8H7NX76-F1
#
_entry.id   AF-A0A8H7NX76-F1
#
_cell.length_a   1.000
_cell.length_b   1.000
_cell.length_c   1.000
_cell.angle_alpha   90.00
_cell.angle_beta   90.00
_cell.angle_gamma   90.00
#
_symmetry.space_group_name_H-M   'P 1'
#
loop_
_entity.id
_entity.type
_entity.pdbx_description
1 polymer ?
#
loop_
_entity_poly.entity_id
_entity_poly.type
_entity_poly.pdbx_seq_one_letter_code
_entity_poly.pdbx_strand_id
1 'polypeptide(L)'
;MTCRQWIVFEGVSALILELSVEIMLILRLYALYTGNKPIARLMVILFATEGIVMLTMLGISIPKIMTSAGCVEADIPVELVAYSITSILFETFLFALTIRRYLQARKAGWGNIDLLAILFRDGAWAFAVIFGLSRVYLAGK
;
A
#
# COMPACT_ATOMS: atom_id res chain seq x y z
N MET A 1 -1.78 26.49 5.81
CA MET A 1 -2.65 25.30 5.90
C MET A 1 -2.99 25.07 7.36
N THR A 2 -4.24 24.74 7.68
CA THR A 2 -4.60 24.35 9.05
C THR A 2 -4.13 22.91 9.32
N CYS A 3 -3.71 22.58 10.54
CA CYS A 3 -3.24 21.24 10.94
C CYS A 3 -4.23 20.13 10.52
N ARG A 4 -5.54 20.40 10.66
CA ARG A 4 -6.61 19.50 10.21
C ARG A 4 -6.53 19.15 8.71
N GLN A 5 -6.28 20.14 7.86
CA GLN A 5 -6.19 19.90 6.41
C GLN A 5 -4.96 19.08 6.05
N TRP A 6 -3.85 19.28 6.78
CA TRP A 6 -2.63 18.52 6.58
C TRP A 6 -2.80 17.04 6.93
N ILE A 7 -3.31 16.75 8.13
CA ILE A 7 -3.52 15.36 8.59
C ILE A 7 -4.50 14.61 7.68
N VAL A 8 -5.58 15.26 7.25
CA VAL A 8 -6.53 14.66 6.31
C VAL A 8 -5.87 14.39 4.96
N PHE A 9 -5.07 15.33 4.46
CA PHE A 9 -4.36 15.16 3.20
C PHE A 9 -3.37 14.00 3.27
N GLU A 10 -2.59 13.91 4.35
CA GLU A 10 -1.63 12.83 4.58
C GLU A 10 -2.33 11.47 4.64
N GLY A 11 -3.36 11.31 5.47
CA GLY A 11 -4.09 10.05 5.61
C GLY A 11 -4.78 9.62 4.31
N VAL A 12 -5.39 10.55 3.57
CA VAL A 12 -6.01 10.26 2.27
C VAL A 12 -4.96 9.84 1.24
N SER A 13 -3.80 10.51 1.22
CA SER A 13 -2.72 10.16 0.30
C SER A 13 -2.15 8.76 0.57
N ALA A 14 -1.96 8.39 1.84
CA ALA A 14 -1.50 7.06 2.22
C ALA A 14 -2.49 5.98 1.81
N LEU A 15 -3.78 6.18 2.08
CA LEU A 15 -4.84 5.23 1.73
C LEU A 15 -4.96 5.02 0.21
N ILE A 16 -4.79 6.08 -0.59
CA ILE A 16 -4.78 5.96 -2.06
C ILE A 16 -3.58 5.13 -2.54
N LEU A 17 -2.40 5.36 -1.96
CA LEU A 17 -1.19 4.61 -2.33
C LEU A 17 -1.34 3.12 -2.00
N GLU A 18 -1.84 2.82 -0.81
CA GLU A 18 -2.09 1.46 -0.32
C GLU A 18 -3.08 0.70 -1.21
N LEU A 19 -4.26 1.27 -1.47
CA LEU A 19 -5.25 0.69 -2.39
C LEU A 19 -4.68 0.50 -3.80
N SER A 20 -3.83 1.41 -4.27
CA SER A 20 -3.20 1.30 -5.59
C SER A 20 -2.26 0.09 -5.67
N VAL A 21 -1.45 -0.14 -4.63
CA VAL A 21 -0.55 -1.29 -4.54
C VAL A 21 -1.33 -2.59 -4.48
N GLU A 22 -2.37 -2.68 -3.65
CA GLU A 22 -3.25 -3.85 -3.54
C GLU A 22 -3.93 -4.20 -4.87
N ILE A 23 -4.52 -3.20 -5.54
CA ILE A 23 -5.16 -3.38 -6.86
C ILE A 23 -4.15 -3.90 -7.88
N MET A 24 -2.92 -3.37 -7.91
CA MET A 24 -1.87 -3.86 -8.80
C MET A 24 -1.51 -5.32 -8.52
N LEU A 25 -1.40 -5.74 -7.25
CA LEU A 25 -1.11 -7.12 -6.88
C LEU A 25 -2.24 -8.06 -7.32
N ILE A 26 -3.50 -7.68 -7.08
CA ILE A 26 -4.68 -8.46 -7.48
C ILE A 26 -4.76 -8.59 -9.00
N LEU A 27 -4.56 -7.49 -9.74
CA LEU A 27 -4.61 -7.50 -11.20
C LEU A 27 -3.53 -8.42 -11.80
N ARG A 28 -2.32 -8.36 -11.25
CA ARG A 28 -1.21 -9.25 -11.66
C ARG A 28 -1.53 -10.70 -11.39
N LEU A 29 -2.12 -11.00 -10.24
CA LEU A 29 -2.54 -12.36 -9.96
C LEU A 29 -3.67 -12.80 -10.91
N TYR A 30 -4.67 -11.95 -11.15
CA TYR A 30 -5.79 -12.26 -12.04
C TYR A 30 -5.31 -12.61 -13.46
N ALA A 31 -4.37 -11.84 -13.99
CA ALA A 31 -3.74 -12.12 -15.29
C ALA A 31 -3.03 -13.50 -15.31
N LEU A 32 -2.35 -13.86 -14.21
CA LEU A 32 -1.65 -15.15 -14.06
C LEU A 32 -2.60 -16.33 -13.77
N TYR A 33 -3.82 -16.05 -13.33
CA TYR A 33 -4.80 -17.03 -12.87
C TYR A 33 -5.89 -17.29 -13.92
N THR A 34 -5.49 -17.47 -15.18
CA THR A 34 -6.36 -17.75 -16.33
C THR A 34 -7.13 -19.08 -16.23
N GLY A 35 -6.97 -19.86 -15.15
CA GLY A 35 -7.52 -21.22 -15.02
C GLY A 35 -8.27 -21.56 -13.73
N ASN A 36 -8.09 -20.86 -12.61
CA ASN A 36 -8.73 -21.24 -11.34
C ASN A 36 -9.54 -20.07 -10.76
N LYS A 37 -10.86 -20.13 -10.71
CA LYS A 37 -11.66 -19.02 -10.17
C LYS A 37 -11.72 -18.85 -8.63
N PRO A 38 -11.37 -19.82 -7.76
CA PRO A 38 -11.62 -19.68 -6.32
C PRO A 38 -10.61 -18.77 -5.60
N ILE A 39 -9.31 -18.84 -5.92
CA ILE A 39 -8.29 -18.02 -5.24
C ILE A 39 -8.44 -16.54 -5.58
N ALA A 40 -8.76 -16.21 -6.84
CA ALA A 40 -9.04 -14.83 -7.24
C ALA A 40 -10.25 -14.25 -6.47
N ARG A 41 -11.32 -15.04 -6.29
CA ARG A 41 -12.47 -14.64 -5.49
C ARG A 41 -12.12 -14.42 -4.02
N LEU A 42 -11.34 -15.34 -3.43
CA LEU A 42 -10.87 -15.21 -2.06
C LEU A 42 -10.12 -13.89 -1.85
N MET A 43 -9.24 -13.51 -2.78
CA MET A 43 -8.47 -12.28 -2.68
C MET A 43 -9.33 -11.02 -2.78
N VAL A 44 -10.30 -10.98 -3.70
CA VAL A 44 -11.21 -9.83 -3.82
C VAL A 44 -12.05 -9.66 -2.55
N ILE A 45 -12.49 -10.78 -1.93
CA ILE A 45 -13.22 -10.74 -0.66
C ILE A 45 -12.32 -10.24 0.47
N LEU A 46 -11.08 -10.73 0.53
CA LEU A 46 -10.09 -10.30 1.52
C LEU A 46 -9.83 -8.79 1.40
N PHE A 47 -9.61 -8.30 0.17
CA PHE A 47 -9.39 -6.88 -0.14
C PHE A 47 -10.59 -6.00 0.23
N ALA A 48 -11.81 -6.43 -0.11
CA ALA A 48 -13.01 -5.68 0.26
C ALA A 48 -13.18 -5.62 1.79
N THR A 49 -12.82 -6.70 2.49
CA THR A 49 -12.89 -6.75 3.95
C THR A 49 -11.88 -5.79 4.57
N GLU A 50 -10.64 -5.82 4.10
CA GLU A 50 -9.59 -4.90 4.55
C GLU A 50 -9.98 -3.44 4.28
N GLY A 51 -10.38 -3.08 3.06
CA GLY A 51 -10.77 -1.70 2.74
C GLY A 51 -11.90 -1.16 3.63
N ILE A 52 -12.86 -2.02 4.02
CA ILE A 52 -13.92 -1.63 4.98
C ILE A 52 -13.32 -1.38 6.37
N VAL A 53 -12.42 -2.26 6.84
CA VAL A 53 -11.72 -2.08 8.12
C VAL A 53 -10.90 -0.79 8.09
N MET A 54 -10.21 -0.50 7.00
CA MET A 54 -9.39 0.70 6.87
C MET A 54 -10.22 1.97 6.97
N LEU A 55 -11.31 2.05 6.21
CA LEU A 55 -12.22 3.21 6.21
C LEU A 55 -12.86 3.44 7.60
N THR A 56 -13.22 2.35 8.29
CA THR A 56 -13.82 2.45 9.63
C THR A 56 -12.80 2.88 10.69
N MET A 57 -11.58 2.32 10.68
CA MET A 57 -10.52 2.71 11.62
C MET A 57 -10.05 4.14 11.40
N LEU A 58 -9.93 4.57 10.14
CA LEU A 58 -9.60 5.96 9.80
C LEU A 58 -10.71 6.91 10.28
N GLY A 59 -11.97 6.56 10.03
CA GLY A 59 -13.13 7.35 10.46
C GLY A 59 -13.23 7.52 11.98
N ILE A 60 -12.81 6.52 12.76
CA ILE A 60 -12.77 6.58 14.23
C ILE A 60 -11.53 7.34 14.73
N SER A 61 -10.41 7.29 14.01
CA SER A 61 -9.13 7.91 14.42
C SER A 61 -9.11 9.42 14.19
N ILE A 62 -9.71 9.92 13.10
CA ILE A 62 -9.78 11.36 12.79
C ILE A 62 -10.34 12.19 13.95
N PRO A 63 -11.50 11.88 14.56
CA PRO A 63 -12.04 12.68 15.65
C PRO A 63 -11.22 12.60 16.94
N LYS A 64 -10.51 11.48 17.19
CA LYS A 64 -9.64 11.31 18.36
C LYS A 64 -8.36 12.16 18.29
N ILE A 65 -7.82 12.34 17.09
CA ILE A 65 -6.63 13.19 16.86
C ILE A 65 -7.01 14.68 16.96
N MET A 66 -8.24 15.03 16.58
CA MET A 66 -8.73 16.42 16.57
C MET A 66 -9.07 17.01 17.95
N THR A 67 -9.12 16.21 19.02
CA THR A 67 -9.41 16.69 20.38
C THR A 67 -8.19 17.18 21.15
N SER A 68 -6.98 16.97 20.64
CA SER A 68 -5.75 17.48 21.25
C SER A 68 -5.57 18.98 20.97
N ALA A 69 -5.55 19.80 22.03
CA ALA A 69 -5.49 21.26 21.96
C ALA A 69 -4.19 21.83 21.37
N GLY A 70 -3.24 20.99 20.95
CA GLY A 70 -1.87 21.40 20.59
C GLY A 70 -1.50 21.44 19.11
N CYS A 71 -2.30 20.91 18.16
CA CYS A 71 -1.83 20.72 16.75
C CYS A 71 -0.45 20.04 16.63
N VAL A 72 -0.03 19.34 17.67
CA VAL A 72 1.14 18.48 17.73
C VAL A 72 0.59 17.07 17.58
N GLU A 73 1.26 16.23 16.80
CA GLU A 73 1.04 14.77 16.66
C GLU A 73 1.27 14.06 18.00
N ALA A 74 0.51 14.45 19.03
CA ALA A 74 0.62 13.93 20.37
C ALA A 74 -0.23 12.66 20.44
N ASP A 75 0.50 11.54 20.47
CA ASP A 75 0.05 10.16 20.55
C ASP A 75 -0.62 9.64 19.29
N ILE A 76 0.19 8.92 18.49
CA ILE A 76 -0.29 7.99 17.48
C ILE A 76 -1.25 7.04 18.22
N PRO A 77 -2.56 7.07 17.95
CA PRO A 77 -3.49 6.19 18.63
C PRO A 77 -3.05 4.75 18.38
N VAL A 78 -3.11 3.90 19.42
CA VAL A 78 -2.79 2.47 19.29
C VAL A 78 -3.61 1.80 18.18
N GLU A 79 -4.80 2.35 17.88
CA GLU A 79 -5.65 1.98 16.77
C GLU A 79 -5.00 2.22 15.41
N LEU A 80 -4.27 3.33 15.24
CA LEU A 80 -3.56 3.64 13.99
C LEU A 80 -2.32 2.75 13.82
N VAL A 81 -1.60 2.45 14.90
CA VAL A 81 -0.48 1.49 14.88
C VAL A 81 -0.97 0.08 14.54
N ALA A 82 -2.05 -0.37 15.18
CA ALA A 82 -2.65 -1.68 14.92
C ALA A 82 -3.18 -1.77 13.48
N TYR A 83 -3.79 -0.70 12.98
CA TYR A 83 -4.18 -0.56 11.59
C TYR A 83 -2.98 -0.77 10.66
N SER A 84 -1.90 -0.01 10.83
CA SER A 84 -0.73 -0.07 9.95
C SER A 84 -0.08 -1.45 9.98
N ILE A 85 0.04 -2.09 11.15
CA ILE A 85 0.61 -3.43 11.24
C ILE A 85 -0.27 -4.46 10.52
N THR A 86 -1.59 -4.36 10.67
CA THR A 86 -2.54 -5.29 10.04
C THR A 86 -2.49 -5.17 8.52
N SER A 87 -2.48 -3.94 8.02
CA SER A 87 -2.32 -3.60 6.61
C SER A 87 -1.03 -4.17 6.03
N ILE A 88 0.12 -3.89 6.65
CA ILE A 88 1.43 -4.38 6.19
C ILE A 88 1.46 -5.92 6.16
N LEU A 89 0.87 -6.58 7.15
CA LEU A 89 0.78 -8.04 7.18
C LEU A 89 -0.04 -8.58 6.00
N PHE A 90 -1.14 -7.92 5.66
CA PHE A 90 -1.99 -8.31 4.56
C PHE A 90 -1.34 -8.08 3.19
N GLU A 91 -0.75 -6.90 2.98
CA GLU A 91 0.04 -6.60 1.78
C GLU A 91 1.16 -7.62 1.59
N THR A 92 1.90 -7.92 2.66
CA THR A 92 2.98 -8.92 2.64
C THR A 92 2.45 -10.31 2.29
N PHE A 93 1.28 -10.67 2.79
CA PHE A 93 0.63 -11.94 2.47
C PHE A 93 0.25 -12.03 0.99
N LEU A 94 -0.38 -10.99 0.43
CA LEU A 94 -0.71 -10.91 -1.00
C LEU A 94 0.54 -10.94 -1.88
N PHE A 95 1.57 -10.19 -1.48
CA PHE A 95 2.85 -10.16 -2.17
C PHE A 95 3.54 -11.53 -2.16
N ALA A 96 3.56 -12.21 -1.02
CA ALA A 96 4.11 -13.55 -0.89
C ALA A 96 3.36 -14.58 -1.74
N LEU A 97 2.02 -14.50 -1.81
CA LEU A 97 1.22 -15.35 -2.69
C LEU A 97 1.52 -15.09 -4.16
N THR A 98 1.68 -13.83 -4.55
CA THR A 98 2.04 -13.42 -5.90
C THR A 98 3.42 -13.97 -6.29
N ILE A 99 4.42 -13.86 -5.41
CA ILE A 99 5.76 -14.42 -5.61
C ILE A 99 5.71 -15.94 -5.73
N ARG A 100 5.02 -16.62 -4.81
CA ARG A 100 4.93 -18.10 -4.85
C ARG A 100 4.32 -18.58 -6.15
N ARG A 101 3.23 -17.94 -6.60
CA ARG A 101 2.58 -18.31 -7.86
C ARG A 101 3.44 -17.97 -9.07
N TYR A 102 4.12 -16.83 -9.03
CA TYR A 102 5.08 -16.43 -10.05
C TYR A 102 6.20 -17.45 -10.20
N LEU A 103 6.80 -17.89 -9.09
CA LEU A 103 7.83 -18.92 -9.08
C LEU A 103 7.30 -20.26 -9.59
N GLN A 104 6.05 -20.63 -9.27
CA GLN A 104 5.41 -21.83 -9.82
C GLN A 104 5.21 -21.73 -11.33
N ALA A 105 4.71 -20.60 -11.84
CA ALA A 105 4.50 -20.37 -13.28
C ALA A 105 5.83 -20.39 -14.05
N ARG A 106 6.88 -19.81 -13.47
CA ARG A 106 8.24 -19.84 -14.01
C ARG A 106 8.80 -21.27 -14.04
N LYS A 107 8.60 -22.07 -12.99
CA LYS A 107 8.98 -23.49 -12.97
C LYS A 107 8.20 -24.32 -13.99
N ALA A 108 6.96 -23.95 -14.29
CA ALA A 108 6.12 -24.60 -15.30
C ALA A 108 6.47 -24.21 -16.75
N GLY A 109 7.53 -23.42 -16.98
CA GLY A 109 8.02 -23.09 -18.32
C GLY A 109 7.26 -21.97 -19.03
N TRP A 110 6.34 -21.26 -18.35
CA TRP A 110 5.80 -20.00 -18.85
C TRP A 110 6.87 -18.92 -18.73
N GLY A 111 7.51 -18.63 -19.85
CA GLY A 111 8.60 -17.67 -19.96
C GLY A 111 8.20 -16.22 -19.67
N ASN A 112 9.17 -15.47 -19.16
CA ASN A 112 9.33 -14.02 -19.29
C ASN A 112 8.17 -13.12 -18.87
N ILE A 113 7.93 -13.02 -17.57
CA ILE A 113 7.42 -11.75 -17.05
C ILE A 113 8.25 -11.33 -15.86
N ASP A 114 9.20 -10.41 -16.05
CA ASP A 114 10.02 -9.85 -14.99
C ASP A 114 9.24 -8.77 -14.20
N LEU A 115 8.05 -9.14 -13.74
CA LEU A 115 7.12 -8.26 -13.00
C LEU A 115 7.74 -7.74 -11.71
N LEU A 116 8.60 -8.54 -11.09
CA LEU A 116 9.32 -8.16 -9.89
C LEU A 116 10.39 -7.11 -10.22
N ALA A 117 11.20 -7.29 -11.28
CA ALA A 117 12.13 -6.25 -11.68
C ALA A 117 11.44 -4.97 -12.16
N ILE A 118 10.27 -5.06 -12.82
CA ILE A 118 9.48 -3.87 -13.17
C ILE A 118 9.04 -3.13 -11.91
N LEU A 119 8.49 -3.83 -10.91
CA LEU A 119 8.08 -3.22 -9.64
C LEU A 119 9.27 -2.58 -8.90
N PHE A 120 10.39 -3.30 -8.80
CA PHE A 120 11.60 -2.78 -8.17
C PHE A 120 12.19 -1.59 -8.94
N ARG A 121 12.14 -1.63 -10.27
CA ARG A 121 12.60 -0.54 -11.13
C ARG A 121 11.73 0.70 -10.93
N ASP A 122 10.41 0.55 -10.94
CA ASP A 122 9.48 1.68 -10.75
C ASP A 122 9.65 2.30 -9.36
N GLY A 123 9.80 1.47 -8.31
CA GLY A 123 10.13 1.94 -6.97
C GLY A 123 11.49 2.65 -6.89
N ALA A 124 12.53 2.09 -7.52
CA ALA A 124 13.86 2.69 -7.55
C ALA A 124 13.90 4.04 -8.27
N TRP A 125 13.14 4.21 -9.36
CA TRP A 125 13.02 5.50 -10.06
C TRP A 125 12.38 6.57 -9.16
N ALA A 126 11.35 6.23 -8.40
CA ALA A 126 10.73 7.17 -7.47
C ALA A 126 11.74 7.66 -6.40
N PHE A 127 12.50 6.73 -5.81
CA PHE A 127 13.56 7.09 -4.84
C PHE A 127 14.69 7.91 -5.46
N ALA A 128 15.16 7.53 -6.66
CA ALA A 128 16.22 8.24 -7.36
C ALA A 128 15.83 9.69 -7.67
N VAL A 129 14.59 9.92 -8.10
CA VAL A 129 14.07 11.27 -8.40
C VAL A 129 14.01 12.12 -7.14
N ILE A 130 13.47 11.61 -6.02
CA ILE A 130 13.35 12.37 -4.76
C ILE A 130 14.74 12.73 -4.21
N PHE A 131 15.69 11.79 -4.21
CA PHE A 131 17.06 12.05 -3.78
C PHE A 131 17.79 13.03 -4.70
N GLY A 132 17.59 12.92 -6.01
CA GLY A 132 18.15 13.87 -6.98
C GLY A 132 17.63 15.29 -6.75
N LEU A 133 16.30 15.45 -6.62
CA LEU A 133 15.66 16.74 -6.40
C LEU A 133 16.08 17.39 -5.08
N SER A 134 16.13 16.63 -3.98
CA SER A 134 16.56 17.15 -2.68
C SER A 134 18.01 17.64 -2.69
N ARG A 135 18.91 16.92 -3.38
CA ARG A 135 20.30 17.34 -3.56
C ARG A 135 20.42 18.59 -4.42
N VAL A 136 19.64 18.70 -5.51
CA VAL A 136 19.62 19.89 -6.38
C VAL A 136 19.07 21.11 -5.64
N TYR A 137 18.01 20.95 -4.83
CA TYR A 137 17.42 22.04 -4.06
C TYR A 137 18.38 22.59 -2.98
N LEU A 138 19.23 21.72 -2.41
CA LEU A 138 20.27 22.11 -1.45
C LEU A 138 21.51 22.73 -2.11
N ALA A 139 21.79 22.43 -3.38
CA ALA A 139 22.91 23.01 -4.13
C ALA A 139 22.59 24.36 -4.79
N GLY A 140 21.30 24.70 -4.90
CA GLY A 140 20.81 25.98 -5.42
C GLY A 140 20.61 27.08 -4.38
N LYS A 141 21.00 26.84 -3.11
CA LYS A 141 20.90 27.79 -2.01
C LYS A 141 22.29 28.03 -1.40
#